data_AF-A0AAD7JD74-F1
#
_entry.id   AF-A0AAD7JD74-F1
#
_cell.length_a   1.000
_cell.length_b   1.000
_cell.length_c   1.000
_cell.angle_alpha   90.00
_cell.angle_beta   90.00
_cell.angle_gamma   90.00
#
_symmetry.space_group_name_H-M   'P 1'
#
loop_
_entity.id
_entity.type
_entity.pdbx_description
1 polymer ?
#
loop_
_entity_poly.entity_id
_entity_poly.type
_entity_poly.pdbx_seq_one_letter_code
_entity_poly.pdbx_strand_id
1 'polypeptide(L)'
;MAELIRKVNSRPGSPFPVLASRPRTSSLGGAAASPSTPNTSYSPYNKFSRSALSRIAPLHPNRRTPPPPLPPPPPKPKTKKEKEREERWEEEMIEAVGGWDEWKLLSEQEQKAAKREKWARELDGWED
;
A
#
# COMPACT_ATOMS: atom_id res chain seq x y z
N MET A 1 -18.69 -30.63 15.01
CA MET A 1 -19.73 -29.66 14.56
C MET A 1 -19.20 -28.65 13.54
N ALA A 2 -18.06 -28.01 13.78
CA ALA A 2 -17.44 -27.06 12.82
C ALA A 2 -17.14 -27.68 11.43
N GLU A 3 -16.61 -28.91 11.40
CA GLU A 3 -16.36 -29.65 10.15
C GLU A 3 -17.66 -29.96 9.37
N LEU A 4 -18.77 -30.18 10.07
CA LEU A 4 -20.08 -30.42 9.44
C LEU A 4 -20.60 -29.16 8.76
N ILE A 5 -20.47 -28.01 9.43
CA ILE A 5 -20.85 -26.69 8.89
C ILE A 5 -20.01 -26.38 7.64
N ARG A 6 -18.70 -26.65 7.70
CA ARG A 6 -17.78 -26.43 6.56
C ARG A 6 -18.16 -27.31 5.36
N LYS A 7 -18.46 -28.60 5.59
CA LYS A 7 -18.90 -29.55 4.55
C LYS A 7 -20.23 -29.14 3.91
N VAL A 8 -21.18 -28.64 4.70
CA VAL A 8 -22.49 -28.19 4.19
C VAL A 8 -22.35 -26.93 3.34
N ASN A 9 -21.56 -25.96 3.81
CA ASN A 9 -21.34 -24.69 3.10
C ASN A 9 -20.45 -24.84 1.85
N SER A 10 -19.65 -25.91 1.76
CA SER A 10 -18.81 -26.18 0.58
C SER A 10 -19.56 -26.82 -0.60
N ARG A 11 -20.86 -27.10 -0.48
CA ARG A 11 -21.66 -27.67 -1.58
C ARG A 11 -21.99 -26.59 -2.62
N PRO A 12 -21.91 -26.89 -3.93
CA PRO A 12 -22.37 -25.96 -4.96
C PRO A 12 -23.86 -25.66 -4.77
N GLY A 13 -24.21 -24.38 -4.66
CA GLY A 13 -25.59 -23.93 -4.38
C GLY A 13 -25.92 -23.63 -2.91
N SER A 14 -24.93 -23.69 -2.01
CA SER A 14 -25.11 -23.20 -0.62
C SER A 14 -25.49 -21.71 -0.60
N PRO A 15 -26.57 -21.31 0.11
CA PRO A 15 -26.92 -19.89 0.30
C PRO A 15 -26.01 -19.18 1.31
N PHE A 16 -25.17 -19.93 2.04
CA PHE A 16 -24.24 -19.38 3.01
C PHE A 16 -22.90 -19.04 2.33
N PRO A 17 -22.40 -17.81 2.49
CA PRO A 17 -21.11 -17.43 1.93
C PRO A 17 -20.02 -18.29 2.56
N VAL A 18 -19.12 -18.84 1.73
CA VAL A 18 -17.92 -19.53 2.19
C VAL A 18 -17.01 -18.48 2.83
N LEU A 19 -17.18 -18.25 4.12
CA LEU A 19 -16.23 -17.51 4.93
C LEU A 19 -15.00 -18.41 5.06
N ALA A 20 -14.08 -18.31 4.10
CA ALA A 20 -12.73 -18.81 4.28
C ALA A 20 -12.25 -18.27 5.63
N SER A 21 -11.96 -19.18 6.57
CA SER A 21 -11.53 -18.84 7.92
C SER A 21 -10.21 -18.08 7.83
N ARG A 22 -10.26 -16.75 7.76
CA ARG A 22 -9.07 -15.90 7.88
C ARG A 22 -8.58 -15.99 9.32
N PRO A 23 -7.29 -16.24 9.59
CA PRO A 23 -6.75 -15.95 10.91
C PRO A 23 -6.96 -14.45 11.17
N ARG A 24 -7.56 -14.14 12.32
CA ARG A 24 -7.73 -12.76 12.80
C ARG A 24 -6.35 -12.24 13.20
N THR A 25 -5.58 -11.72 12.26
CA THR A 25 -4.47 -10.82 12.58
C THR A 25 -5.02 -9.40 12.58
N SER A 26 -5.05 -8.83 13.77
CA SER A 26 -5.30 -7.42 14.00
C SER A 26 -4.05 -6.64 13.63
N SER A 27 -4.04 -5.94 12.49
CA SER A 27 -3.39 -4.63 12.34
C SER A 27 -3.49 -4.12 10.89
N LEU A 28 -3.77 -2.82 10.79
CA LEU A 28 -3.22 -1.88 9.81
C LEU A 28 -3.25 -2.25 8.32
N GLY A 29 -4.05 -1.48 7.58
CA GLY A 29 -3.61 -0.94 6.29
C GLY A 29 -3.99 -1.73 5.03
N GLY A 30 -4.21 -0.97 3.96
CA GLY A 30 -4.14 -1.46 2.59
C GLY A 30 -5.44 -2.01 2.03
N ALA A 31 -6.07 -1.21 1.18
CA ALA A 31 -7.03 -1.67 0.19
C ALA A 31 -6.34 -2.61 -0.82
N ALA A 32 -6.03 -3.84 -0.40
CA ALA A 32 -5.84 -4.93 -1.33
C ALA A 32 -7.23 -5.41 -1.72
N ALA A 33 -7.59 -5.21 -2.98
CA ALA A 33 -8.80 -5.74 -3.58
C ALA A 33 -8.84 -7.27 -3.32
N SER A 34 -9.53 -7.68 -2.25
CA SER A 34 -9.99 -9.06 -2.15
C SER A 34 -10.87 -9.28 -3.38
N PRO A 35 -10.67 -10.35 -4.18
CA PRO A 35 -11.60 -10.70 -5.23
C PRO A 35 -12.93 -10.93 -4.53
N SER A 36 -13.82 -9.94 -4.61
CA SER A 36 -15.15 -10.06 -4.05
C SER A 36 -15.82 -11.15 -4.84
N THR A 37 -15.98 -12.32 -4.23
CA THR A 37 -16.96 -13.30 -4.63
C THR A 37 -18.24 -12.52 -4.93
N PRO A 38 -18.81 -12.59 -6.15
CA PRO A 38 -19.96 -11.77 -6.48
C PRO A 38 -21.09 -12.15 -5.53
N ASN A 39 -21.39 -11.24 -4.60
CA ASN A 39 -22.58 -11.33 -3.77
C ASN A 39 -23.75 -11.33 -4.76
N THR A 40 -24.37 -12.50 -4.95
CA THR A 40 -25.53 -12.71 -5.82
C THR A 40 -26.79 -11.97 -5.34
N SER A 41 -26.67 -11.11 -4.33
CA SER A 41 -27.74 -10.24 -3.88
C SER A 41 -27.92 -9.11 -4.89
N TYR A 42 -29.01 -9.17 -5.66
CA TYR A 42 -29.45 -8.08 -6.53
C TYR A 42 -29.66 -6.82 -5.67
N SER A 43 -28.72 -5.88 -5.77
CA SER A 43 -28.84 -4.55 -5.18
C SER A 43 -28.91 -3.53 -6.32
N PRO A 44 -29.94 -2.67 -6.38
CA PRO A 44 -30.02 -1.63 -7.41
C PRO A 44 -28.82 -0.67 -7.36
N TYR A 45 -28.15 -0.58 -6.22
CA TYR A 45 -26.95 0.23 -6.03
C TYR A 45 -25.69 -0.36 -6.69
N ASN A 46 -25.68 -1.65 -7.07
CA ASN A 46 -24.54 -2.26 -7.75
C ASN A 46 -24.34 -1.74 -9.19
N LYS A 47 -25.36 -1.08 -9.77
CA LYS A 47 -25.28 -0.46 -11.11
C LYS A 47 -24.60 0.91 -11.08
N PHE A 48 -24.40 1.48 -9.90
CA PHE A 48 -23.83 2.80 -9.72
C PHE A 48 -22.42 2.70 -9.15
N SER A 49 -21.53 3.60 -9.59
CA SER A 49 -20.19 3.69 -9.01
C SER A 49 -20.27 4.11 -7.53
N ARG A 50 -19.27 3.74 -6.75
CA ARG A 50 -19.16 4.20 -5.35
C ARG A 50 -19.21 5.73 -5.23
N SER A 51 -18.67 6.46 -6.22
CA SER A 51 -18.71 7.91 -6.31
C SER A 51 -20.10 8.48 -6.65
N ALA A 52 -20.91 7.76 -7.42
CA ALA A 52 -22.31 8.14 -7.67
C ALA A 52 -23.15 7.91 -6.40
N LEU A 53 -22.93 6.81 -5.69
CA LEU A 53 -23.62 6.50 -4.44
C LEU A 53 -23.26 7.47 -3.31
N SER A 54 -22.03 7.98 -3.26
CA SER A 54 -21.61 8.94 -2.24
C SER A 54 -22.22 10.34 -2.40
N ARG A 55 -22.80 10.65 -3.57
CA ARG A 55 -23.47 11.93 -3.84
C ARG A 55 -24.95 11.93 -3.46
N ILE A 56 -25.52 10.76 -3.20
CA ILE A 56 -26.91 10.65 -2.75
C ILE A 56 -26.95 11.21 -1.33
N ALA A 57 -27.79 12.23 -1.12
CA ALA A 57 -27.96 12.84 0.20
C ALA A 57 -28.26 11.74 1.24
N PRO A 58 -27.62 11.77 2.42
CA PRO A 58 -27.94 10.80 3.47
C PRO A 58 -29.43 10.88 3.80
N LEU A 59 -30.15 9.78 3.57
CA LEU A 59 -31.60 9.72 3.79
C LEU A 59 -32.00 9.96 5.26
N HIS A 60 -31.04 9.88 6.18
CA HIS A 60 -31.26 10.09 7.60
C HIS A 60 -30.54 11.37 8.07
N PRO A 61 -31.24 12.32 8.73
CA PRO A 61 -30.65 13.55 9.28
C PRO A 61 -29.46 13.30 10.24
N ASN A 62 -29.39 12.09 10.81
CA ASN A 62 -28.35 11.67 11.75
C ASN A 62 -27.27 10.75 11.14
N ARG A 63 -27.29 10.48 9.83
CA ARG A 63 -26.16 9.82 9.14
C ARG A 63 -25.11 10.87 8.78
N ARG A 64 -24.42 11.37 9.82
CA ARG A 64 -23.19 12.13 9.63
C ARG A 64 -22.23 11.24 8.84
N THR A 65 -21.77 11.69 7.69
CA THR A 65 -20.62 11.07 7.02
C THR A 65 -19.52 10.93 8.08
N PRO A 66 -18.93 9.74 8.28
CA PRO A 66 -17.83 9.63 9.22
C PRO A 66 -16.79 10.69 8.84
N PRO A 67 -16.15 11.34 9.83
CA PRO A 67 -15.13 12.34 9.52
C PRO A 67 -14.13 11.71 8.55
N PRO A 68 -13.64 12.48 7.55
CA PRO A 68 -12.67 11.96 6.61
C PRO A 68 -11.48 11.37 7.38
N PRO A 69 -10.85 10.30 6.87
CA PRO A 69 -9.63 9.79 7.48
C PRO A 69 -8.61 10.92 7.55
N LEU A 70 -7.85 10.98 8.64
CA LEU A 70 -6.79 11.96 8.80
C LEU A 70 -5.78 11.81 7.63
N PRO A 71 -5.21 12.93 7.12
CA PRO A 71 -4.17 12.85 6.12
C PRO A 71 -2.99 12.02 6.63
N PRO A 72 -2.24 11.34 5.74
CA PRO A 72 -1.04 10.62 6.14
C PRO A 72 -0.08 11.56 6.87
N PRO A 73 0.65 11.08 7.89
CA PRO A 73 1.61 11.91 8.59
C PRO A 73 2.67 12.42 7.61
N PRO A 74 3.20 13.65 7.81
CA PRO A 74 4.26 14.18 6.99
C PRO A 74 5.47 13.23 7.02
N PRO A 75 6.25 13.15 5.92
CA PRO A 75 7.47 12.35 5.89
C PRO A 75 8.37 12.78 7.06
N LYS A 76 8.83 11.78 7.83
CA LYS A 76 9.68 12.05 8.99
C LYS A 76 10.97 12.72 8.51
N PRO A 77 11.48 13.75 9.21
CA PRO A 77 12.80 14.28 8.90
C PRO A 77 13.82 13.14 9.05
N LYS A 78 14.76 13.04 8.11
CA LYS A 78 15.80 12.01 8.13
C LYS A 78 16.53 12.07 9.47
N THR A 79 16.66 10.94 10.13
CA THR A 79 17.37 10.88 11.41
C THR A 79 18.85 11.16 11.19
N LYS A 80 19.58 11.66 12.20
CA LYS A 80 21.03 11.95 12.06
C LYS A 80 21.83 10.75 11.53
N LYS A 81 21.47 9.54 11.97
CA LYS A 81 22.06 8.26 11.52
C LYS A 81 21.76 7.92 10.06
N GLU A 82 20.60 8.34 9.56
CA GLU A 82 20.19 8.14 8.17
C GLU A 82 20.92 9.13 7.26
N LYS A 83 21.14 10.36 7.72
CA LYS A 83 21.90 11.36 6.99
C LYS A 83 23.38 11.00 6.86
N GLU A 84 24.02 10.55 7.93
CA GLU A 84 25.42 10.09 7.91
C GLU A 84 25.61 8.89 6.97
N ARG A 85 24.60 8.02 6.85
CA ARG A 85 24.61 6.90 5.90
C ARG A 85 24.53 7.38 4.45
N GLU A 86 23.70 8.38 4.17
CA GLU A 86 23.60 8.97 2.84
C GLU A 86 24.88 9.73 2.46
N GLU A 87 25.45 10.51 3.38
CA GLU A 87 26.74 11.21 3.18
C GLU A 87 27.85 10.22 2.83
N ARG A 88 27.90 9.07 3.53
CA ARG A 88 28.83 7.99 3.21
C ARG A 88 28.61 7.39 1.82
N TRP A 89 27.36 7.21 1.39
CA TRP A 89 27.08 6.72 0.04
C TRP A 89 27.45 7.72 -1.05
N GLU A 90 27.31 9.02 -0.77
CA GLU A 90 27.77 10.07 -1.69
C GLU A 90 29.31 10.07 -1.80
N GLU A 91 30.02 9.97 -0.67
CA GLU A 91 31.49 9.86 -0.66
C GLU A 91 31.97 8.61 -1.42
N GLU A 92 31.37 7.43 -1.19
CA GLU A 92 31.72 6.19 -1.90
C GLU A 92 31.49 6.30 -3.41
N MET A 93 30.43 6.96 -3.85
CA MET A 93 30.17 7.18 -5.28
C MET A 93 31.15 8.17 -5.89
N ILE A 94 31.47 9.24 -5.18
CA ILE A 94 32.43 10.25 -5.63
C ILE A 94 33.82 9.62 -5.73
N GLU A 95 34.21 8.77 -4.78
CA GLU A 95 35.47 8.02 -4.81
C GLU A 95 35.51 6.99 -5.94
N ALA A 96 34.42 6.25 -6.18
CA ALA A 96 34.33 5.28 -7.27
C ALA A 96 34.44 5.91 -8.66
N VAL A 97 34.04 7.17 -8.80
CA VAL A 97 34.15 7.95 -10.04
C VAL A 97 35.52 8.62 -10.18
N GLY A 98 36.42 8.53 -9.20
CA GLY A 98 37.77 9.11 -9.27
C GLY A 98 37.92 10.46 -8.56
N GLY A 99 36.91 10.87 -7.79
CA GLY A 99 36.92 12.07 -6.96
C GLY A 99 35.90 13.13 -7.37
N TRP A 100 35.88 14.23 -6.63
CA TRP A 100 34.91 15.32 -6.78
C TRP A 100 34.96 16.01 -8.15
N ASP A 101 36.14 16.06 -8.76
CA ASP A 101 36.34 16.74 -10.03
C ASP A 101 35.77 15.92 -11.19
N GLU A 102 36.03 14.60 -11.21
CA GLU A 102 35.45 13.68 -12.20
C GLU A 102 33.94 13.53 -11.99
N TRP A 103 33.48 13.51 -10.74
CA TRP A 103 32.05 13.50 -10.40
C TRP A 103 31.29 14.71 -10.95
N LYS A 104 31.87 15.91 -10.89
CA LYS A 104 31.24 17.13 -11.41
C LYS A 104 31.25 17.23 -12.93
N LEU A 105 32.15 16.51 -13.60
CA LEU A 105 32.22 16.44 -15.06
C LEU A 105 31.16 15.51 -15.66
N LEU A 106 30.63 14.57 -14.86
CA LEU A 106 29.46 13.78 -15.25
C LEU A 106 28.23 14.67 -15.44
N SER A 107 27.39 14.34 -16.41
CA SER A 107 26.11 15.01 -16.59
C SER A 107 25.20 14.81 -15.39
N GLU A 108 24.31 15.77 -15.11
CA GLU A 108 23.34 15.67 -14.00
C GLU A 108 22.46 14.41 -14.10
N GLN A 109 22.23 13.91 -15.31
CA GLN A 109 21.51 12.66 -15.53
C GLN A 109 22.32 11.44 -15.09
N GLU A 110 23.60 11.36 -15.41
CA GLU A 110 24.47 10.26 -15.02
C GLU A 110 24.72 10.25 -13.52
N GLN A 111 24.91 11.43 -12.92
CA GLN A 111 25.01 11.56 -11.46
C GLN A 111 23.74 11.06 -10.77
N LYS A 112 22.56 11.41 -11.29
CA LYS A 112 21.27 10.99 -10.74
C LYS A 112 21.00 9.50 -10.96
N ALA A 113 21.43 8.95 -12.09
CA ALA A 113 21.34 7.53 -12.39
C ALA A 113 22.22 6.71 -11.42
N ALA A 114 23.47 7.12 -11.23
CA ALA A 114 24.38 6.48 -10.27
C ALA A 114 23.84 6.56 -8.83
N LYS A 115 23.28 7.71 -8.42
CA LYS A 115 22.64 7.85 -7.09
C LYS A 115 21.44 6.92 -6.95
N ARG A 116 20.60 6.83 -7.99
CA ARG A 116 19.42 5.97 -7.99
C ARG A 116 19.79 4.49 -7.99
N GLU A 117 20.83 4.11 -8.72
CA GLU A 117 21.32 2.73 -8.79
C GLU A 117 21.93 2.29 -7.46
N LYS A 118 22.76 3.14 -6.82
CA LYS A 118 23.29 2.89 -5.47
C LYS A 118 22.15 2.80 -4.45
N TRP A 119 21.16 3.69 -4.52
CA TRP A 119 19.98 3.59 -3.67
C TRP A 119 19.18 2.31 -3.89
N ALA A 120 18.92 1.94 -5.15
CA ALA A 120 18.18 0.74 -5.47
C ALA A 120 18.90 -0.50 -4.96
N ARG A 121 20.21 -0.61 -5.21
CA ARG A 121 21.05 -1.72 -4.77
C ARG A 121 21.09 -1.89 -3.25
N GLU A 122 21.06 -0.79 -2.49
CA GLU A 122 21.15 -0.83 -1.02
C GLU A 122 19.76 -0.91 -0.34
N LEU A 123 18.68 -0.44 -0.97
CA LEU A 123 17.31 -0.50 -0.45
C LEU A 123 16.55 -1.78 -0.83
N ASP A 124 16.96 -2.51 -1.86
CA ASP A 124 16.33 -3.77 -2.30
C ASP A 124 16.39 -4.89 -1.24
N GLY A 125 17.24 -4.74 -0.20
CA GLY A 125 17.38 -5.71 0.90
C GLY A 125 16.60 -5.39 2.18
N TRP A 126 15.69 -4.41 2.18
CA TRP A 126 14.93 -3.98 3.38
C TRP A 126 13.41 -4.24 3.32
N GLU A 127 12.93 -4.97 2.30
CA GLU A 127 11.50 -5.31 2.12
C GLU A 127 11.12 -6.77 2.46
N ASP A 128 11.98 -7.51 3.19
CA ASP A 128 11.69 -8.84 3.76
C ASP A 128 11.35 -8.81 5.26
#